data_AF-A0A520BD17-F1
#
_entry.id   AF-A0A520BD17-F1
#
_cell.length_a   1.000
_cell.length_b   1.000
_cell.length_c   1.000
_cell.angle_alpha   90.00
_cell.angle_beta   90.00
_cell.angle_gamma   90.00
#
_symmetry.space_group_name_H-M   'P 1'
#
loop_
_entity.id
_entity.type
_entity.pdbx_description
1 polymer ?
#
loop_
_entity_poly.entity_id
_entity_poly.type
_entity_poly.pdbx_seq_one_letter_code
_entity_poly.pdbx_strand_id
1 'polypeptide(L)'
;MRRFLPAMLLAAAHGAPAMPVLKLASAAELARAGACVAVVTDSAGNMLYQATAGAAGLEGELAAYPLQRDAAGRPVIAAQPLWNAATLLDARDPGTRQLFTAQQDGTRLRTIPLEWQALDPAQRALLADDGMGVPARQRLDYLRGERAMEAGRAGGRLRPRRSLLGATVAGAPLFVPPAMPVDDMRQAAFRSAASRRPATVYLQTNDGMLHAFDAATGAELFAYLPQALQPY
;
A
#
# COMPACT_ATOMS: atom_id res chain seq x y z
N MET A 1 -25.97 28.53 -9.29
CA MET A 1 -25.97 27.87 -7.97
C MET A 1 -25.93 26.36 -8.17
N ARG A 2 -24.77 25.72 -8.03
CA ARG A 2 -24.66 24.26 -7.88
C ARG A 2 -23.73 24.00 -6.70
N ARG A 3 -24.31 23.45 -5.64
CA ARG A 3 -23.62 23.12 -4.37
C ARG A 3 -22.68 21.95 -4.61
N PHE A 4 -21.38 22.15 -4.35
CA PHE A 4 -20.42 21.05 -4.20
C PHE A 4 -20.70 20.33 -2.88
N LEU A 5 -20.95 19.01 -2.94
CA LEU A 5 -20.96 18.16 -1.75
C LEU A 5 -19.51 17.96 -1.27
N PRO A 6 -19.22 18.04 0.05
CA PRO A 6 -17.90 17.70 0.58
C PRO A 6 -17.72 16.18 0.66
N ALA A 7 -16.47 15.74 0.45
CA ALA A 7 -16.04 14.34 0.53
C ALA A 7 -16.38 13.72 1.90
N MET A 8 -16.98 12.53 1.86
CA MET A 8 -17.48 11.82 3.03
C MET A 8 -16.34 10.98 3.64
N LEU A 9 -15.92 11.35 4.85
CA LEU A 9 -14.94 10.63 5.66
C LEU A 9 -15.62 9.43 6.32
N LEU A 10 -15.26 8.19 5.95
CA LEU A 10 -15.77 6.98 6.58
C LEU A 10 -14.73 6.44 7.57
N ALA A 11 -14.95 6.66 8.87
CA ALA A 11 -14.18 6.04 9.94
C ALA A 11 -14.87 4.73 10.38
N ALA A 12 -14.18 3.59 10.26
CA ALA A 12 -14.66 2.33 10.80
C ALA A 12 -14.42 2.29 12.32
N ALA A 13 -15.50 2.25 13.10
CA ALA A 13 -15.46 2.18 14.56
C ALA A 13 -15.72 0.74 15.03
N HIS A 14 -14.78 0.12 15.75
CA HIS A 14 -15.06 -1.04 16.61
C HIS A 14 -14.23 -0.95 17.92
N GLY A 15 -14.92 -0.50 18.98
CA GLY A 15 -14.80 -0.91 20.39
C GLY A 15 -13.42 -1.05 21.07
N ALA A 16 -12.86 0.07 21.56
CA ALA A 16 -12.07 0.16 22.80
C ALA A 16 -11.95 1.65 23.20
N PRO A 17 -11.87 2.02 24.50
CA PRO A 17 -11.94 3.42 24.92
C PRO A 17 -10.61 4.15 24.65
N ALA A 18 -10.46 4.65 23.43
CA ALA A 18 -9.48 5.68 23.08
C ALA A 18 -10.24 6.86 22.45
N MET A 19 -10.71 7.77 23.31
CA MET A 19 -11.28 9.07 22.99
C MET A 19 -10.24 9.97 22.28
N PRO A 20 -10.66 10.97 21.47
CA PRO A 20 -10.53 10.96 20.02
C PRO A 20 -9.44 11.93 19.53
N VAL A 21 -8.40 11.41 18.85
CA VAL A 21 -7.45 12.24 18.08
C VAL A 21 -7.99 12.52 16.66
N LEU A 22 -9.06 11.84 16.25
CA LEU A 22 -9.61 11.84 14.89
C LEU A 22 -10.37 13.11 14.45
N LYS A 23 -10.21 14.25 15.13
CA LYS A 23 -10.89 15.51 14.77
C LYS A 23 -9.97 16.67 14.35
N LEU A 24 -8.66 16.47 14.23
CA LEU A 24 -7.70 17.59 14.33
C LEU A 24 -6.65 17.71 13.20
N ALA A 25 -7.01 17.40 11.96
CA ALA A 25 -6.47 18.14 10.83
C ALA A 25 -7.65 18.69 10.05
N SER A 26 -7.64 19.98 9.72
CA SER A 26 -8.73 20.51 8.91
C SER A 26 -8.78 19.74 7.58
N ALA A 27 -9.98 19.41 7.10
CA ALA A 27 -10.13 18.75 5.80
C ALA A 27 -9.39 19.52 4.68
N ALA A 28 -9.15 20.82 4.86
CA ALA A 28 -8.38 21.68 3.96
C ALA A 28 -6.86 21.42 3.97
N GLU A 29 -6.26 21.03 5.10
CA GLU A 29 -4.83 20.65 5.18
C GLU A 29 -4.59 19.26 4.60
N LEU A 30 -5.58 18.36 4.71
CA LEU A 30 -5.56 17.03 4.11
C LEU A 30 -5.88 17.06 2.61
N ALA A 31 -6.71 18.00 2.13
CA ALA A 31 -7.19 18.08 0.75
C ALA A 31 -6.30 18.93 -0.19
N ARG A 32 -4.97 18.79 -0.10
CA ARG A 32 -4.06 19.59 -0.95
C ARG A 32 -3.96 19.17 -2.42
N ALA A 33 -4.72 18.17 -2.83
CA ALA A 33 -5.12 17.91 -4.20
C ALA A 33 -6.53 17.31 -4.14
N GLY A 34 -7.36 17.42 -5.18
CA GLY A 34 -8.71 16.85 -5.23
C GLY A 34 -8.74 15.30 -5.25
N ALA A 35 -8.03 14.68 -4.32
CA ALA A 35 -7.71 13.28 -4.17
C ALA A 35 -8.56 12.65 -3.06
N CYS A 36 -8.88 11.37 -3.17
CA CYS A 36 -9.28 10.58 -2.01
C CYS A 36 -8.09 10.52 -1.05
N VAL A 37 -8.32 10.92 0.20
CA VAL A 37 -7.29 10.96 1.26
C VAL A 37 -7.76 10.08 2.40
N ALA A 38 -6.95 9.09 2.75
CA ALA A 38 -7.16 8.25 3.93
C ALA A 38 -5.94 8.34 4.85
N VAL A 39 -6.17 8.35 6.16
CA VAL A 39 -5.09 8.53 7.15
C VAL A 39 -5.21 7.54 8.30
N VAL A 40 -4.06 7.18 8.87
CA VAL A 40 -3.94 6.44 10.13
C VAL A 40 -2.77 7.00 10.93
N THR A 41 -2.82 6.92 12.26
CA THR A 41 -1.68 7.29 13.12
C THR A 41 -1.00 6.07 13.69
N ASP A 42 0.26 6.22 14.10
CA ASP A 42 0.88 5.21 14.97
C ASP A 42 0.19 5.15 16.34
N SER A 43 0.52 4.11 17.12
CA SER A 43 -0.08 3.90 18.45
C SER A 43 0.23 5.02 19.45
N ALA A 44 1.34 5.74 19.26
CA ALA A 44 1.73 6.86 20.11
C ALA A 44 1.12 8.21 19.68
N GLY A 45 0.55 8.30 18.47
CA GLY A 45 0.03 9.55 17.92
C GLY A 45 1.12 10.55 17.51
N ASN A 46 2.34 10.07 17.25
CA ASN A 46 3.49 10.87 16.84
C ASN A 46 3.69 10.88 15.32
N MET A 47 3.10 9.93 14.60
CA MET A 47 3.21 9.82 13.15
C MET A 47 1.82 9.72 12.52
N LEU A 48 1.64 10.43 11.40
CA LEU A 48 0.48 10.33 10.51
C LEU A 48 0.92 9.68 9.21
N TYR A 49 0.28 8.58 8.82
CA TYR A 49 0.45 7.96 7.52
C TYR A 49 -0.74 8.34 6.65
N GLN A 50 -0.46 9.04 5.55
CA GLN A 50 -1.45 9.56 4.63
C GLN A 50 -1.32 8.83 3.29
N ALA A 51 -2.42 8.20 2.86
CA ALA A 51 -2.58 7.66 1.53
C ALA A 51 -3.39 8.62 0.66
N THR A 52 -2.94 8.87 -0.57
CA THR A 52 -3.64 9.73 -1.53
C THR A 52 -3.74 9.07 -2.90
N ALA A 53 -4.82 9.37 -3.64
CA ALA A 53 -4.88 9.12 -5.07
C ALA A 53 -4.31 10.32 -5.83
N GLY A 54 -3.35 10.10 -6.74
CA GLY A 54 -2.81 11.15 -7.60
C GLY A 54 -3.89 11.82 -8.44
N ALA A 55 -3.62 13.04 -8.92
CA ALA A 55 -4.60 13.84 -9.66
C ALA A 55 -5.13 13.18 -10.95
N ALA A 56 -4.38 12.24 -11.53
CA ALA A 56 -4.79 11.43 -12.69
C ALA A 56 -5.54 10.14 -12.31
N GLY A 57 -5.69 9.84 -11.01
CA GLY A 57 -6.46 8.73 -10.46
C GLY A 57 -5.83 7.34 -10.62
N LEU A 58 -4.67 7.22 -11.29
CA LEU A 58 -4.00 5.94 -11.53
C LEU A 58 -2.80 5.70 -10.62
N GLU A 59 -2.10 6.75 -10.21
CA GLU A 59 -1.01 6.67 -9.24
C GLU A 59 -1.52 6.90 -7.82
N GLY A 60 -0.83 6.34 -6.83
CA GLY A 60 -1.07 6.63 -5.42
C GLY A 60 0.21 6.98 -4.70
N GLU A 61 0.03 7.59 -3.53
CA GLU A 61 1.10 7.91 -2.62
C GLU A 61 0.77 7.40 -1.23
N LEU A 62 1.81 7.01 -0.49
CA LEU A 62 1.76 6.82 0.95
C LEU A 62 2.91 7.61 1.55
N ALA A 63 2.59 8.61 2.37
CA ALA A 63 3.56 9.48 2.99
C ALA A 63 3.40 9.48 4.51
N ALA A 64 4.52 9.46 5.23
CA ALA A 64 4.53 9.59 6.68
C ALA A 64 4.92 11.00 7.09
N TYR A 65 4.13 11.61 7.95
CA TYR A 65 4.36 12.94 8.50
C TYR A 65 4.51 12.86 10.01
N PRO A 66 5.54 13.48 10.59
CA PRO A 66 5.58 13.73 12.02
C PRO A 66 4.38 14.57 12.46
N LEU A 67 3.72 14.16 13.54
CA LEU A 67 2.73 14.93 14.26
C LEU A 67 3.42 15.69 15.39
N GLN A 68 3.41 17.01 15.28
CA GLN A 68 3.98 17.94 16.24
C GLN A 68 2.87 18.55 17.11
N ARG A 69 3.25 19.31 18.14
CA ARG A 69 2.31 20.14 18.90
C ARG A 69 2.71 21.60 18.78
N ASP A 70 1.75 22.48 18.53
CA ASP A 70 1.98 23.92 18.58
C ASP A 70 2.13 24.43 20.02
N ALA A 71 2.39 25.74 20.17
CA ALA A 71 2.54 26.38 21.47
C ALA A 71 1.27 26.28 22.36
N ALA A 72 0.11 25.99 21.77
CA ALA A 72 -1.16 25.76 22.46
C ALA A 72 -1.46 24.26 22.69
N GLY A 73 -0.51 23.37 22.36
CA GLY A 73 -0.63 21.93 22.53
C GLY A 73 -1.46 21.22 21.45
N ARG A 74 -1.92 21.93 20.42
CA ARG A 74 -2.74 21.38 19.33
C ARG A 74 -1.84 20.58 18.37
N PRO A 75 -2.29 19.41 17.90
CA PRO A 75 -1.52 18.63 16.92
C PRO A 75 -1.40 19.41 15.60
N VAL A 76 -0.20 19.38 15.03
CA VAL A 76 0.11 20.00 13.73
C VAL A 76 0.89 18.98 12.91
N ILE A 77 0.49 18.81 11.65
CA ILE A 77 1.20 17.94 10.71
C ILE A 77 2.45 18.69 10.22
N ALA A 78 3.61 18.05 10.27
CA ALA A 78 4.82 18.62 9.72
C ALA A 78 4.66 18.98 8.23
N ALA A 79 5.30 20.05 7.79
CA ALA A 79 5.16 20.55 6.41
C ALA A 79 5.73 19.62 5.34
N GLN A 80 6.69 18.76 5.71
CA GLN A 80 7.34 17.80 4.82
C GLN A 80 7.16 16.39 5.37
N PRO A 81 6.92 15.40 4.50
CA PRO A 81 6.91 14.02 4.93
C PRO A 81 8.32 13.56 5.31
N LEU A 82 8.41 12.66 6.28
CA LEU A 82 9.63 11.93 6.60
C LEU A 82 10.04 11.03 5.43
N TRP A 83 9.07 10.40 4.78
CA TRP A 83 9.26 9.56 3.61
C TRP A 83 7.99 9.50 2.75
N ASN A 84 8.16 9.18 1.47
CA ASN A 84 7.08 8.87 0.53
C ASN A 84 7.36 7.50 -0.13
N ALA A 85 6.50 6.52 0.11
CA ALA A 85 6.70 5.15 -0.35
C ALA A 85 6.63 5.01 -1.87
N ALA A 86 5.85 5.83 -2.58
CA ALA A 86 5.79 5.80 -4.04
C ALA A 86 7.14 6.19 -4.64
N THR A 87 7.76 7.27 -4.13
CA THR A 87 9.10 7.70 -4.55
C THR A 87 10.16 6.63 -4.28
N LEU A 88 10.10 6.00 -3.10
CA LEU A 88 11.03 4.94 -2.73
C LEU A 88 10.85 3.69 -3.60
N LEU A 89 9.60 3.33 -3.91
CA LEU A 89 9.27 2.17 -4.73
C LEU A 89 9.70 2.38 -6.19
N ASP A 90 9.50 3.58 -6.74
CA ASP A 90 9.91 3.94 -8.11
C ASP A 90 11.44 3.90 -8.30
N ALA A 91 12.19 4.20 -7.25
CA ALA A 91 13.65 4.14 -7.25
C ALA A 91 14.21 2.72 -7.02
N ARG A 92 13.36 1.77 -6.63
CA ARG A 92 13.78 0.40 -6.30
C ARG A 92 13.91 -0.45 -7.57
N ASP A 93 14.95 -1.27 -7.61
CA ASP A 93 15.07 -2.32 -8.61
C ASP A 93 13.89 -3.33 -8.48
N PRO A 94 13.03 -3.48 -9.49
CA PRO A 94 11.92 -4.43 -9.49
C PRO A 94 12.33 -5.87 -9.15
N GLY A 95 13.55 -6.28 -9.53
CA GLY A 95 14.09 -7.62 -9.26
C GLY A 95 14.33 -7.90 -7.79
N THR A 96 14.47 -6.87 -6.96
CA THR A 96 14.71 -6.98 -5.50
C THR A 96 13.43 -6.98 -4.68
N ARG A 97 12.27 -6.78 -5.30
CA ARG A 97 10.98 -6.73 -4.61
C ARG A 97 10.56 -8.12 -4.15
N GLN A 98 10.13 -8.22 -2.90
CA GLN A 98 9.54 -9.44 -2.35
C GLN A 98 8.05 -9.44 -2.67
N LEU A 99 7.67 -10.11 -3.75
CA LEU A 99 6.29 -10.15 -4.23
C LEU A 99 5.76 -11.56 -4.13
N PHE A 100 4.51 -11.67 -3.69
CA PHE A 100 3.87 -12.94 -3.42
C PHE A 100 2.49 -13.03 -4.07
N THR A 101 2.06 -14.24 -4.38
CA THR A 101 0.70 -14.56 -4.84
C THR A 101 0.23 -15.84 -4.18
N ALA A 102 -1.07 -16.13 -4.28
CA ALA A 102 -1.59 -17.44 -3.95
C ALA A 102 -1.44 -18.41 -5.11
N GLN A 103 -1.28 -19.68 -4.76
CA GLN A 103 -1.42 -20.80 -5.65
C GLN A 103 -2.27 -21.87 -4.99
N GLN A 104 -3.16 -22.49 -5.77
CA GLN A 104 -4.03 -23.53 -5.27
C GLN A 104 -3.28 -24.87 -5.20
N ASP A 105 -3.44 -25.57 -4.09
CA ASP A 105 -2.85 -26.87 -3.80
C ASP A 105 -3.95 -27.78 -3.25
N GLY A 106 -4.67 -28.44 -4.18
CA GLY A 106 -5.92 -29.14 -3.88
C GLY A 106 -6.99 -28.17 -3.35
N THR A 107 -7.39 -28.34 -2.09
CA THR A 107 -8.35 -27.46 -1.39
C THR A 107 -7.68 -26.33 -0.60
N ARG A 108 -6.34 -26.28 -0.56
CA ARG A 108 -5.58 -25.29 0.20
C ARG A 108 -5.05 -24.19 -0.73
N LEU A 109 -4.86 -23.00 -0.16
CA LEU A 109 -4.09 -21.93 -0.78
C LEU A 109 -2.72 -21.88 -0.13
N ARG A 110 -1.67 -21.93 -0.94
CA ARG A 110 -0.29 -21.66 -0.50
C ARG A 110 0.16 -20.31 -1.02
N THR A 111 0.96 -19.61 -0.21
CA THR A 111 1.65 -18.40 -0.65
C THR A 111 2.93 -18.79 -1.37
N ILE A 112 3.13 -18.25 -2.57
CA ILE A 112 4.34 -18.47 -3.38
C ILE A 112 4.93 -17.13 -3.82
N PRO A 113 6.23 -17.08 -4.16
CA PRO A 113 6.81 -15.93 -4.83
C PRO A 113 6.09 -15.65 -6.17
N LEU A 114 5.87 -14.37 -6.49
CA LEU A 114 5.35 -13.92 -7.78
C LEU A 114 6.47 -13.95 -8.82
N GLU A 115 6.94 -15.16 -9.13
CA GLU A 115 8.04 -15.41 -10.05
C GLU A 115 7.67 -16.49 -11.05
N TRP A 116 8.17 -16.37 -12.28
CA TRP A 116 7.78 -17.25 -13.39
C TRP A 116 7.92 -18.73 -13.04
N GLN A 117 9.03 -19.10 -12.38
CA GLN A 117 9.32 -20.49 -12.02
C GLN A 117 8.41 -21.04 -10.92
N ALA A 118 7.86 -20.18 -10.06
CA ALA A 118 6.97 -20.58 -8.97
C ALA A 118 5.51 -20.78 -9.43
N LEU A 119 5.10 -20.08 -10.49
CA LEU A 119 3.75 -20.20 -11.07
C LEU A 119 3.56 -21.57 -11.72
N ASP A 120 2.39 -22.20 -11.54
CA ASP A 120 2.01 -23.40 -12.31
C ASP A 120 1.58 -23.06 -13.75
N PRO A 121 1.38 -24.07 -14.62
CA PRO A 121 0.95 -23.83 -15.99
C PRO A 121 -0.38 -23.08 -16.13
N ALA A 122 -1.35 -23.28 -15.23
CA ALA A 122 -2.64 -22.60 -15.31
C ALA A 122 -2.49 -21.10 -14.99
N GLN A 123 -1.69 -20.76 -13.99
CA GLN A 123 -1.35 -19.37 -13.65
C GLN A 123 -0.57 -18.68 -14.77
N ARG A 124 0.38 -19.39 -15.40
CA ARG A 124 1.12 -18.86 -16.56
C ARG A 124 0.20 -18.64 -17.77
N ALA A 125 -0.82 -19.47 -17.95
CA ALA A 125 -1.80 -19.31 -19.02
C ALA A 125 -2.70 -18.08 -18.83
N LEU A 126 -2.98 -17.66 -17.60
CA LEU A 126 -3.70 -16.40 -17.33
C LEU A 126 -2.90 -15.16 -17.70
N LEU A 127 -1.57 -15.28 -17.78
CA LEU A 127 -0.67 -14.25 -18.27
C LEU A 127 -0.46 -14.34 -19.79
N ALA A 128 -1.12 -15.27 -20.49
CA ALA A 128 -0.96 -15.42 -21.93
C ALA A 128 -1.48 -14.18 -22.69
N ASP A 129 -1.18 -14.15 -23.99
CA ASP A 129 -1.40 -12.98 -24.82
C ASP A 129 -2.89 -12.59 -24.90
N ASP A 130 -3.20 -11.36 -24.48
CA ASP A 130 -4.54 -10.73 -24.61
C ASP A 130 -4.77 -10.09 -25.99
N GLY A 131 -3.90 -10.40 -26.97
CA GLY A 131 -3.90 -9.79 -28.31
C GLY A 131 -2.97 -8.58 -28.44
N MET A 132 -2.30 -8.15 -27.35
CA MET A 132 -1.31 -7.06 -27.41
C MET A 132 0.06 -7.54 -27.93
N GLY A 133 0.31 -8.83 -28.09
CA GLY A 133 1.58 -9.37 -28.59
C GLY A 133 2.73 -9.25 -27.59
N VAL A 134 2.42 -9.15 -26.29
CA VAL A 134 3.41 -9.12 -25.20
C VAL A 134 3.51 -10.52 -24.59
N PRO A 135 4.69 -11.17 -24.61
CA PRO A 135 4.93 -12.44 -23.96
C PRO A 135 4.53 -12.46 -22.48
N ALA A 136 3.97 -13.60 -22.04
CA ALA A 136 3.47 -13.78 -20.67
C ALA A 136 4.52 -13.46 -19.57
N ARG A 137 5.78 -13.85 -19.80
CA ARG A 137 6.86 -13.55 -18.86
C ARG A 137 7.11 -12.05 -18.72
N GLN A 138 7.07 -11.31 -19.83
CA GLN A 138 7.24 -9.85 -19.79
C GLN A 138 6.05 -9.13 -19.15
N ARG A 139 4.84 -9.70 -19.24
CA ARG A 139 3.67 -9.21 -18.49
C ARG A 139 3.86 -9.43 -16.99
N LEU A 140 4.37 -10.59 -16.59
CA LEU A 140 4.73 -10.84 -15.20
C LEU A 140 5.78 -9.84 -14.71
N ASP A 141 6.85 -9.65 -15.49
CA ASP A 141 7.90 -8.68 -15.13
C ASP A 141 7.31 -7.27 -14.99
N TYR A 142 6.38 -6.88 -15.88
CA TYR A 142 5.65 -5.62 -15.75
C TYR A 142 4.84 -5.52 -14.46
N LEU A 143 4.10 -6.56 -14.07
CA LEU A 143 3.39 -6.62 -12.78
C LEU A 143 4.35 -6.51 -11.59
N ARG A 144 5.56 -7.07 -11.72
CA ARG A 144 6.62 -6.95 -10.70
C ARG A 144 7.26 -5.56 -10.65
N GLY A 145 7.02 -4.72 -11.65
CA GLY A 145 7.47 -3.34 -11.71
C GLY A 145 8.46 -3.04 -12.83
N GLU A 146 8.81 -4.02 -13.68
CA GLU A 146 9.66 -3.78 -14.84
C GLU A 146 8.94 -2.85 -15.84
N ARG A 147 9.68 -1.91 -16.39
CA ARG A 147 9.12 -0.84 -17.22
C ARG A 147 9.52 -0.95 -18.68
N ALA A 148 10.44 -1.87 -19.04
CA ALA A 148 10.93 -2.07 -20.40
C ALA A 148 9.82 -2.21 -21.46
N MET A 149 8.72 -2.86 -21.14
CA MET A 149 7.60 -3.09 -22.07
C MET A 149 6.52 -1.98 -22.06
N GLU A 150 6.74 -0.86 -21.38
CA GLU A 150 5.84 0.29 -21.41
C GLU A 150 5.89 1.02 -22.77
N ALA A 151 4.74 1.43 -23.28
CA ALA A 151 4.64 2.20 -24.51
C ALA A 151 5.48 3.49 -24.42
N GLY A 152 6.17 3.81 -25.51
CA GLY A 152 7.20 4.86 -25.53
C GLY A 152 8.62 4.33 -25.31
N ARG A 153 8.79 3.06 -24.94
CA ARG A 153 10.08 2.35 -24.98
C ARG A 153 10.18 1.44 -26.20
N ALA A 154 11.41 1.02 -26.54
CA ALA A 154 11.66 0.14 -27.68
C ALA A 154 10.89 -1.19 -27.53
N GLY A 155 9.96 -1.46 -28.44
CA GLY A 155 9.12 -2.67 -28.42
C GLY A 155 8.02 -2.68 -27.34
N GLY A 156 7.87 -1.60 -26.57
CA GLY A 156 6.89 -1.51 -25.49
C GLY A 156 5.45 -1.32 -25.99
N ARG A 157 4.52 -2.04 -25.37
CA ARG A 157 3.08 -2.05 -25.71
C ARG A 157 2.16 -1.93 -24.49
N LEU A 158 2.70 -2.12 -23.29
CA LEU A 158 1.96 -2.01 -22.03
C LEU A 158 1.75 -0.54 -21.66
N ARG A 159 0.78 -0.27 -20.79
CA ARG A 159 0.47 1.10 -20.35
C ARG A 159 1.71 1.75 -19.70
N PRO A 160 2.10 2.98 -20.06
CA PRO A 160 3.13 3.71 -19.34
C PRO A 160 2.62 4.10 -17.95
N ARG A 161 3.47 3.92 -16.94
CA ARG A 161 3.16 4.28 -15.55
C ARG A 161 3.91 5.54 -15.15
N ARG A 162 3.37 6.35 -14.24
CA ARG A 162 4.18 7.43 -13.63
C ARG A 162 4.80 6.98 -12.32
N SER A 163 4.08 6.13 -11.58
CA SER A 163 4.49 5.47 -10.35
C SER A 163 4.19 3.97 -10.42
N LEU A 164 4.99 3.17 -9.74
CA LEU A 164 4.75 1.75 -9.48
C LEU A 164 3.66 1.54 -8.43
N LEU A 165 3.49 2.48 -7.50
CA LEU A 165 2.43 2.43 -6.51
C LEU A 165 1.11 2.90 -7.13
N GLY A 166 0.12 2.02 -7.14
CA GLY A 166 -1.21 2.31 -7.64
C GLY A 166 -1.98 3.31 -6.78
N ALA A 167 -3.00 3.94 -7.36
CA ALA A 167 -3.89 4.85 -6.63
C ALA A 167 -4.64 4.15 -5.50
N THR A 168 -4.83 4.89 -4.41
CA THR A 168 -5.67 4.47 -3.30
C THR A 168 -7.10 4.97 -3.53
N VAL A 169 -7.94 4.15 -4.17
CA VAL A 169 -9.33 4.54 -4.48
C VAL A 169 -10.28 4.26 -3.31
N ALA A 170 -10.00 3.23 -2.50
CA ALA A 170 -10.81 2.85 -1.34
C ALA A 170 -10.00 2.29 -0.14
N GLY A 171 -8.69 2.10 -0.28
CA GLY A 171 -7.85 1.54 0.78
C GLY A 171 -7.56 2.57 1.88
N ALA A 172 -7.92 2.29 3.13
CA ALA A 172 -7.35 3.05 4.24
C ALA A 172 -6.02 2.40 4.63
N PRO A 173 -4.94 3.18 4.87
CA PRO A 173 -3.72 2.61 5.43
C PRO A 173 -4.02 1.99 6.80
N LEU A 174 -3.43 0.83 7.08
CA LEU A 174 -3.53 0.14 8.36
C LEU A 174 -2.15 0.09 9.02
N PHE A 175 -2.00 0.78 10.16
CA PHE A 175 -0.80 0.68 10.98
C PHE A 175 -0.88 -0.54 11.91
N VAL A 176 0.18 -1.35 11.91
CA VAL A 176 0.36 -2.49 12.82
C VAL A 176 1.67 -2.32 13.58
N PRO A 177 1.63 -2.18 14.92
CA PRO A 177 2.84 -2.09 15.73
C PRO A 177 3.58 -3.44 15.78
N PRO A 178 4.87 -3.46 16.16
CA PRO A 178 5.65 -4.69 16.31
C PRO A 178 4.95 -5.72 17.19
N ALA A 179 4.46 -5.27 18.35
CA ALA A 179 3.65 -6.03 19.29
C ALA A 179 2.37 -5.24 19.62
N MET A 180 1.24 -5.94 19.65
CA MET A 180 -0.01 -5.35 20.11
C MET A 180 0.09 -5.02 21.61
N PRO A 181 -0.48 -3.89 22.08
CA PRO A 181 -0.43 -3.48 23.48
C PRO A 181 -1.43 -4.27 24.35
N VAL A 182 -1.55 -5.58 24.13
CA VAL A 182 -2.39 -6.47 24.93
C VAL A 182 -1.50 -7.12 25.98
N ASP A 183 -1.77 -6.82 27.25
CA ASP A 183 -1.05 -7.44 28.36
C ASP A 183 -1.72 -8.76 28.76
N ASP A 184 -1.55 -9.77 27.90
CA ASP A 184 -1.95 -11.15 28.19
C ASP A 184 -0.69 -12.00 28.35
N MET A 185 -0.53 -12.59 29.53
CA MET A 185 0.59 -13.48 29.85
C MET A 185 0.61 -14.72 28.94
N ARG A 186 -0.54 -15.18 28.44
CA ARG A 186 -0.63 -16.28 27.47
C ARG A 186 -0.03 -15.93 26.11
N GLN A 187 0.13 -14.64 25.81
CA GLN A 187 0.69 -14.15 24.55
C GLN A 187 2.14 -13.63 24.71
N ALA A 188 2.80 -13.84 25.85
CA ALA A 188 4.15 -13.35 26.10
C ALA A 188 5.18 -13.83 25.05
N ALA A 189 5.14 -15.10 24.67
CA ALA A 189 6.01 -15.66 23.63
C ALA A 189 5.74 -15.02 22.26
N PHE A 190 4.47 -14.82 21.90
CA PHE A 190 4.10 -14.12 20.68
C PHE A 190 4.58 -12.67 20.71
N ARG A 191 4.38 -11.92 21.79
CA ARG A 191 4.86 -10.53 21.95
C ARG A 191 6.37 -10.42 21.78
N SER A 192 7.13 -11.34 22.40
CA SER A 192 8.59 -11.39 22.30
C SER A 192 9.07 -11.71 20.87
N ALA A 193 8.37 -12.60 20.16
CA ALA A 193 8.67 -12.84 18.76
C ALA A 193 8.28 -11.64 17.88
N ALA A 194 7.12 -11.05 18.15
CA ALA A 194 6.50 -9.97 17.40
C ALA A 194 7.29 -8.65 17.50
N SER A 195 7.85 -8.34 18.68
CA SER A 195 8.64 -7.13 18.93
C SER A 195 9.92 -7.03 18.09
N ARG A 196 10.37 -8.14 17.50
CA ARG A 196 11.52 -8.16 16.56
C ARG A 196 11.16 -7.73 15.15
N ARG A 197 9.87 -7.59 14.83
CA ARG A 197 9.40 -7.14 13.52
C ARG A 197 9.29 -5.62 13.51
N PRO A 198 9.55 -4.96 12.36
CA PRO A 198 9.29 -3.55 12.24
C PRO A 198 7.80 -3.24 12.38
N ALA A 199 7.49 -2.04 12.85
CA ALA A 199 6.14 -1.48 12.71
C ALA A 199 5.81 -1.40 11.21
N THR A 200 4.61 -1.77 10.82
CA THR A 200 4.25 -1.92 9.40
C THR A 200 2.99 -1.13 9.07
N VAL A 201 3.00 -0.45 7.92
CA VAL A 201 1.80 0.17 7.33
C VAL A 201 1.38 -0.66 6.13
N TYR A 202 0.18 -1.22 6.19
CA TYR A 202 -0.41 -1.95 5.09
C TYR A 202 -1.28 -1.03 4.24
N LEU A 203 -1.18 -1.15 2.92
CA LEU A 203 -1.98 -0.36 2.00
C LEU A 203 -2.39 -1.20 0.79
N GLN A 204 -3.69 -1.23 0.50
CA GLN A 204 -4.21 -1.78 -0.74
C GLN A 204 -4.26 -0.69 -1.81
N THR A 205 -3.80 -1.01 -3.01
CA THR A 205 -3.86 -0.06 -4.14
C THR A 205 -4.56 -0.63 -5.37
N ASN A 206 -4.82 0.23 -6.35
CA ASN A 206 -5.51 -0.12 -7.59
C ASN A 206 -4.65 -0.99 -8.54
N ASP A 207 -3.36 -1.20 -8.24
CA ASP A 207 -2.52 -2.17 -8.95
C ASP A 207 -2.89 -3.63 -8.62
N GLY A 208 -3.85 -3.81 -7.70
CA GLY A 208 -4.37 -5.10 -7.26
C GLY A 208 -3.56 -5.70 -6.11
N MET A 209 -2.51 -5.03 -5.64
CA MET A 209 -1.66 -5.52 -4.57
C MET A 209 -2.01 -4.92 -3.21
N LEU A 210 -1.80 -5.74 -2.18
CA LEU A 210 -1.65 -5.31 -0.80
C LEU A 210 -0.17 -5.15 -0.50
N HIS A 211 0.27 -3.92 -0.22
CA HIS A 211 1.65 -3.62 0.13
C HIS A 211 1.81 -3.57 1.65
N ALA A 212 3.00 -3.94 2.12
CA ALA A 212 3.46 -3.78 3.48
C ALA A 212 4.70 -2.87 3.47
N PHE A 213 4.61 -1.71 4.12
CA PHE A 213 5.71 -0.76 4.23
C PHE A 213 6.24 -0.71 5.65
N ASP A 214 7.56 -0.64 5.81
CA ASP A 214 8.18 -0.33 7.09
C ASP A 214 7.75 1.08 7.52
N ALA A 215 7.15 1.20 8.70
CA ALA A 215 6.54 2.45 9.13
C ALA A 215 7.58 3.54 9.45
N ALA A 216 8.82 3.17 9.76
CA ALA A 216 9.88 4.12 10.08
C ALA A 216 10.57 4.66 8.80
N THR A 217 10.74 3.80 7.80
CA THR A 217 11.56 4.11 6.61
C THR A 217 10.77 4.28 5.32
N GLY A 218 9.53 3.78 5.26
CA GLY A 218 8.71 3.75 4.04
C GLY A 218 9.14 2.68 3.03
N ALA A 219 10.13 1.85 3.35
CA ALA A 219 10.60 0.79 2.47
C ALA A 219 9.53 -0.31 2.34
N GLU A 220 9.23 -0.75 1.11
CA GLU A 220 8.35 -1.88 0.89
C GLU A 220 8.99 -3.18 1.42
N LEU A 221 8.39 -3.78 2.43
CA LEU A 221 8.80 -5.06 3.00
C LEU A 221 8.43 -6.20 2.06
N PHE A 222 7.17 -6.21 1.62
CA PHE A 222 6.64 -7.11 0.61
C PHE A 222 5.36 -6.56 0.01
N ALA A 223 4.90 -7.14 -1.10
CA ALA A 223 3.54 -6.98 -1.57
C ALA A 223 2.91 -8.32 -1.97
N TYR A 224 1.58 -8.38 -1.88
CA TYR A 224 0.81 -9.59 -2.15
C TYR A 224 -0.27 -9.29 -3.19
N LEU A 225 -0.29 -10.09 -4.26
CA LEU A 225 -1.28 -10.03 -5.34
C LEU A 225 -2.35 -11.13 -5.14
N PRO A 226 -3.50 -10.84 -4.51
CA PRO A 226 -4.59 -11.80 -4.36
C PRO A 226 -5.29 -12.10 -5.69
N GLN A 227 -5.65 -13.37 -5.91
CA GLN A 227 -6.65 -13.85 -6.88
C GLN A 227 -6.49 -13.45 -8.37
N ALA A 228 -5.46 -12.68 -8.75
CA ALA A 228 -5.23 -12.28 -10.14
C ALA A 228 -4.75 -13.43 -11.04
N LEU A 229 -4.24 -14.51 -10.43
CA LEU A 229 -3.72 -15.70 -11.10
C LEU A 229 -4.46 -16.95 -10.65
N GLN A 230 -5.79 -16.94 -10.70
CA GLN A 230 -6.61 -18.14 -10.50
C GLN A 230 -7.61 -18.31 -11.66
N PRO A 231 -7.73 -19.51 -12.25
CA PRO A 231 -8.77 -19.78 -13.23
C PRO A 231 -10.14 -19.76 -12.53
N TYR A 232 -11.14 -19.16 -13.20
CA TYR A 232 -12.53 -19.11 -12.73
C TYR A 232 -13.27 -20.40 -13.08
#